data_AF-A0A211YQF1-F1
#
_entry.id   AF-A0A211YQF1-F1
#
_cell.length_a   1.000
_cell.length_b   1.000
_cell.length_c   1.000
_cell.angle_alpha   90.00
_cell.angle_beta   90.00
_cell.angle_gamma   90.00
#
_symmetry.space_group_name_H-M   'P 1'
#
loop_
_entity.id
_entity.type
_entity.pdbx_description
1 polymer ?
#
loop_
_entity_poly.entity_id
_entity_poly.type
_entity_poly.pdbx_seq_one_letter_code
_entity_poly.pdbx_strand_id
1 'polypeptide(L)'
;MDYAFLKQLDEWVRMQKKLLETFRETAEKVEQGDRLDLIVATRAAFQHMMRTIKAFDNWLQDPVIIAHVPREMLVEVWKVMYDVLQQLLEIDIKHTSDVRKLLEELAREGKLNPLVAAVKQIGEEEEAAGRRPSTMMI
;
A
#
# COMPACT_ATOMS: atom_id res chain seq x y z
N MET A 1 24.67 26.48 5.64
CA MET A 1 23.74 25.38 5.99
C MET A 1 22.62 26.03 6.78
N ASP A 2 21.39 25.99 6.26
CA ASP A 2 20.25 26.69 6.87
C ASP A 2 19.79 25.94 8.12
N TYR A 3 19.85 26.60 9.29
CA TYR A 3 19.38 26.04 10.57
C TYR A 3 17.88 25.68 10.53
N ALA A 4 17.10 26.31 9.65
CA ALA A 4 15.69 25.97 9.45
C ALA A 4 15.52 24.58 8.82
N PHE A 5 16.40 24.20 7.89
CA PHE A 5 16.36 22.88 7.24
C PHE A 5 16.64 21.76 8.25
N LEU A 6 17.65 21.92 9.11
CA LEU A 6 17.96 20.93 10.15
C LEU A 6 16.80 20.73 11.13
N LYS A 7 16.14 21.83 11.54
CA LYS A 7 14.96 21.77 12.41
C LYS A 7 13.77 21.05 11.77
N GLN A 8 13.56 21.24 10.46
CA GLN A 8 12.53 20.53 9.72
C GLN A 8 12.80 19.01 9.68
N LEU A 9 14.07 18.60 9.54
CA LEU A 9 14.44 17.19 9.61
C LEU A 9 14.13 16.59 10.99
N ASP A 10 14.45 17.31 12.07
CA ASP A 10 14.15 16.86 13.44
C ASP A 10 12.64 16.70 13.70
N GLU A 11 11.83 17.67 13.24
CA GLU A 11 10.37 17.60 13.33
C GLU A 11 9.81 16.41 12.54
N TRP A 12 10.35 16.17 11.35
CA TRP A 12 9.98 15.01 10.53
C TRP A 12 10.30 13.69 11.24
N VAL A 13 11.51 13.55 11.79
CA VAL A 13 11.92 12.36 12.55
C VAL A 13 11.00 12.14 13.75
N ARG A 14 10.67 13.20 14.48
CA ARG A 14 9.75 13.13 15.63
C ARG A 14 8.35 12.65 15.21
N MET A 15 7.84 13.15 14.08
CA MET A 15 6.55 12.74 13.55
C MET A 15 6.56 11.26 13.15
N GLN A 16 7.59 10.78 12.46
CA GLN A 16 7.72 9.38 12.06
C GLN A 16 7.78 8.43 13.27
N LYS A 17 8.52 8.80 14.32
CA LYS A 17 8.56 8.03 15.58
C LYS A 17 7.20 7.92 16.26
N LYS A 18 6.46 9.03 16.34
CA LYS A 18 5.12 9.04 16.93
C LYS A 18 4.15 8.15 16.14
N LEU A 19 4.22 8.23 14.81
CA LEU A 19 3.37 7.43 13.93
C LEU A 19 3.69 5.93 14.04
N LEU A 20 4.97 5.57 14.10
CA LEU A 20 5.40 4.19 14.31
C LEU A 20 4.81 3.60 15.60
N GLU A 21 4.85 4.36 16.70
CA GLU A 21 4.30 3.91 17.98
C GLU A 21 2.79 3.73 17.90
N THR A 22 2.08 4.66 17.26
CA THR A 22 0.62 4.54 17.06
C THR A 22 0.25 3.26 16.29
N PHE A 23 0.99 2.92 15.24
CA PHE A 23 0.74 1.68 14.48
C PHE A 23 1.03 0.42 15.30
N ARG A 24 2.08 0.43 16.14
CA ARG A 24 2.39 -0.70 17.04
C ARG A 24 1.27 -0.95 18.05
N GLU A 25 0.82 0.10 18.74
CA GLU A 25 -0.27 0.00 19.73
C GLU A 25 -1.62 -0.41 19.11
N THR A 26 -1.81 -0.09 17.82
CA THR A 26 -3.06 -0.36 17.11
C THR A 26 -3.08 -1.75 16.48
N ALA A 27 -1.92 -2.30 16.07
CA ALA A 27 -1.82 -3.59 15.40
C ALA A 27 -2.47 -4.73 16.21
N GLU A 28 -2.16 -4.83 17.51
CA GLU A 28 -2.70 -5.87 18.39
C GLU A 28 -4.24 -5.79 18.52
N LYS A 29 -4.79 -4.57 18.50
CA LYS A 29 -6.24 -4.35 18.61
C LYS A 29 -6.97 -4.68 17.31
N VAL A 30 -6.33 -4.40 16.18
CA VAL A 30 -6.88 -4.63 14.84
C VAL A 30 -7.00 -6.11 14.53
N GLU A 31 -6.01 -6.92 14.94
CA GLU A 31 -6.07 -8.38 14.76
C GLU A 31 -7.21 -9.05 15.54
N GLN A 32 -7.65 -8.43 16.63
CA GLN A 32 -8.78 -8.88 17.45
C GLN A 32 -10.10 -8.18 17.09
N GLY A 33 -10.06 -7.22 16.17
CA GLY A 33 -11.18 -6.38 15.77
C GLY A 33 -12.14 -7.07 14.80
N ASP A 34 -13.22 -6.38 14.46
CA ASP A 34 -14.17 -6.87 13.47
C ASP A 34 -13.68 -6.62 12.02
N ARG A 35 -14.48 -7.05 11.04
CA ARG A 35 -14.13 -6.86 9.62
C ARG A 35 -13.94 -5.39 9.24
N LEU A 36 -14.70 -4.47 9.82
CA LEU A 36 -14.58 -3.04 9.53
C LEU A 36 -13.27 -2.50 10.10
N ASP A 37 -12.90 -2.89 11.32
CA ASP A 37 -11.64 -2.51 11.96
C ASP A 37 -10.43 -2.90 11.09
N LEU A 38 -10.41 -4.16 10.63
CA LEU A 38 -9.38 -4.68 9.73
C LEU A 38 -9.26 -3.84 8.45
N ILE A 39 -10.40 -3.50 7.82
CA ILE A 39 -10.42 -2.71 6.58
C ILE A 39 -9.90 -1.29 6.83
N VAL A 40 -10.37 -0.61 7.88
CA VAL A 40 -10.00 0.78 8.17
C VAL A 40 -8.52 0.87 8.50
N ALA A 41 -8.02 -0.01 9.37
CA ALA A 41 -6.61 -0.02 9.75
C ALA A 41 -5.69 -0.35 8.57
N THR A 42 -6.02 -1.35 7.76
CA THR A 42 -5.25 -1.71 6.56
C THR A 42 -5.20 -0.55 5.57
N ARG A 43 -6.33 0.13 5.33
CA ARG A 43 -6.38 1.31 4.45
C ARG A 43 -5.53 2.46 5.00
N ALA A 44 -5.57 2.71 6.30
CA ALA A 44 -4.72 3.71 6.93
C ALA A 44 -3.23 3.38 6.73
N ALA A 45 -2.83 2.13 6.97
CA ALA A 45 -1.48 1.65 6.73
C ALA A 45 -1.04 1.89 5.26
N PHE A 46 -1.87 1.52 4.27
CA PHE A 46 -1.56 1.79 2.86
C PHE A 46 -1.36 3.28 2.57
N GLN A 47 -2.24 4.15 3.06
CA GLN A 47 -2.11 5.59 2.86
C GLN A 47 -0.80 6.14 3.43
N HIS A 48 -0.41 5.66 4.60
CA HIS A 48 0.85 6.07 5.22
C HIS A 48 2.06 5.51 4.46
N MET A 49 2.04 4.24 4.05
CA MET A 49 3.12 3.64 3.26
C MET A 49 3.31 4.38 1.93
N MET A 50 2.24 4.67 1.18
CA MET A 50 2.34 5.42 -0.07
C MET A 50 3.00 6.79 0.11
N ARG A 51 2.64 7.52 1.18
CA ARG A 51 3.26 8.81 1.49
C ARG A 51 4.75 8.68 1.82
N THR A 52 5.11 7.68 2.62
CA THR A 52 6.52 7.43 3.00
C THR A 52 7.36 7.03 1.80
N ILE A 53 6.87 6.11 0.97
CA ILE A 53 7.55 5.70 -0.27
C ILE A 53 7.71 6.89 -1.20
N LYS A 54 6.68 7.72 -1.36
CA LYS A 54 6.76 8.92 -2.19
C LYS A 54 7.78 9.94 -1.65
N ALA A 55 7.89 10.06 -0.33
CA ALA A 55 8.90 10.92 0.29
C ALA A 55 10.32 10.40 0.02
N PHE A 56 10.56 9.08 0.09
CA PHE A 56 11.84 8.49 -0.29
C PHE A 56 12.15 8.67 -1.78
N ASP A 57 11.17 8.48 -2.66
CA ASP A 57 11.31 8.73 -4.10
C ASP A 57 11.71 10.19 -4.37
N ASN A 58 11.01 11.16 -3.76
CA ASN A 58 11.36 12.57 -3.88
C ASN A 58 12.76 12.87 -3.31
N TRP A 59 13.14 12.24 -2.19
CA TRP A 59 14.47 12.38 -1.58
C TRP A 59 15.58 11.89 -2.52
N LEU A 60 15.36 10.77 -3.23
CA LEU A 60 16.30 10.26 -4.24
C LEU A 60 16.43 11.16 -5.49
N GLN A 61 15.46 12.05 -5.73
CA GLN A 61 15.48 13.02 -6.81
C GLN A 61 16.13 14.36 -6.41
N ASP A 62 16.41 14.57 -5.13
CA ASP A 62 17.01 15.82 -4.64
C ASP A 62 18.50 15.93 -5.07
N PRO A 63 18.93 17.02 -5.74
CA PRO A 63 20.31 17.20 -6.19
C PRO A 63 21.36 17.12 -5.07
N VAL A 64 21.03 17.56 -3.85
CA VAL A 64 21.93 17.48 -2.69
C VAL A 64 22.15 16.02 -2.33
N ILE A 65 21.10 15.20 -2.36
CA ILE A 65 21.17 13.76 -2.08
C ILE A 65 21.98 13.07 -3.16
N ILE A 66 21.67 13.31 -4.44
CA ILE A 66 22.39 12.73 -5.58
C ILE A 66 23.89 13.06 -5.52
N ALA A 67 24.25 14.28 -5.14
CA ALA A 67 25.64 14.72 -5.16
C ALA A 67 26.46 14.31 -3.91
N HIS A 68 25.83 14.08 -2.75
CA HIS A 68 26.56 13.98 -1.48
C HIS A 68 26.23 12.74 -0.64
N VAL A 69 25.11 12.04 -0.87
CA VAL A 69 24.77 10.88 -0.05
C VAL A 69 25.69 9.70 -0.40
N PRO A 70 26.32 9.05 0.61
CA PRO A 70 27.20 7.93 0.38
C PRO A 70 26.44 6.70 -0.13
N ARG A 71 27.13 5.87 -0.91
CA ARG A 71 26.58 4.67 -1.52
C ARG A 71 25.98 3.72 -0.47
N GLU A 72 26.60 3.62 0.70
CA GLU A 72 26.18 2.74 1.79
C GLU A 72 24.74 3.06 2.22
N MET A 73 24.40 4.35 2.35
CA MET A 73 23.03 4.77 2.68
C MET A 73 22.03 4.44 1.57
N LEU A 74 22.43 4.56 0.31
CA LEU A 74 21.58 4.18 -0.83
C LEU A 74 21.32 2.67 -0.86
N VAL A 75 22.34 1.86 -0.52
CA VAL A 75 22.22 0.40 -0.42
C VAL A 75 21.26 0.01 0.71
N GLU A 76 21.29 0.71 1.84
CA GLU A 76 20.33 0.49 2.94
C GLU A 76 18.90 0.75 2.49
N VAL A 77 18.63 1.89 1.85
CA VAL A 77 17.30 2.23 1.31
C VAL A 77 16.85 1.18 0.30
N TRP A 78 17.73 0.79 -0.63
CA TRP A 78 17.42 -0.23 -1.63
C TRP A 78 17.00 -1.55 -1.00
N LYS A 79 17.76 -2.08 -0.04
CA LYS A 79 17.46 -3.37 0.61
C LYS A 79 16.08 -3.36 1.26
N VAL A 80 15.79 -2.33 2.06
CA VAL A 80 14.50 -2.22 2.74
C VAL A 80 13.35 -2.08 1.74
N MET A 81 13.51 -1.23 0.73
CA MET A 81 12.47 -1.02 -0.29
C MET A 81 12.24 -2.26 -1.15
N TYR A 82 13.30 -3.02 -1.43
CA TYR A 82 13.21 -4.30 -2.13
C TYR A 82 12.40 -5.32 -1.33
N ASP A 83 12.67 -5.46 -0.03
CA ASP A 83 11.92 -6.37 0.85
C ASP A 83 10.43 -5.97 0.93
N VAL A 84 10.12 -4.67 0.99
CA VAL A 84 8.74 -4.16 0.95
C VAL A 84 8.08 -4.49 -0.38
N LEU A 85 8.76 -4.28 -1.51
CA LEU A 85 8.26 -4.60 -2.84
C LEU A 85 7.94 -6.09 -2.96
N GLN A 86 8.84 -6.97 -2.51
CA GLN A 86 8.61 -8.42 -2.54
C GLN A 86 7.36 -8.80 -1.73
N GLN A 87 7.24 -8.31 -0.49
CA GLN A 87 6.07 -8.59 0.35
C GLN A 87 4.76 -8.10 -0.28
N LEU A 88 4.78 -6.92 -0.92
CA LEU A 88 3.61 -6.37 -1.62
C LEU A 88 3.21 -7.23 -2.84
N LEU A 89 4.18 -7.68 -3.63
CA LEU A 89 3.91 -8.53 -4.79
C LEU A 89 3.42 -9.92 -4.35
N GLU A 90 4.02 -10.50 -3.32
CA GLU A 90 3.61 -11.81 -2.79
C GLU A 90 2.18 -11.79 -2.26
N ILE A 91 1.81 -10.75 -1.49
CA ILE A 91 0.46 -10.63 -0.95
C ILE A 91 -0.57 -10.38 -2.05
N ASP A 92 -0.25 -9.55 -3.05
CA ASP A 92 -1.14 -9.33 -4.20
C ASP A 92 -1.38 -10.63 -4.97
N ILE A 93 -0.31 -11.32 -5.38
CA ILE A 93 -0.41 -12.60 -6.11
C ILE A 93 -1.28 -13.58 -5.34
N LYS A 94 -1.03 -13.71 -4.03
CA LYS A 94 -1.79 -14.62 -3.16
C LYS A 94 -3.25 -14.21 -3.07
N HIS A 95 -3.55 -12.98 -2.68
CA HIS A 95 -4.92 -12.54 -2.39
C HIS A 95 -5.76 -12.41 -3.66
N THR A 96 -5.19 -11.94 -4.76
CA THR A 96 -5.86 -11.91 -6.06
C THR A 96 -6.23 -13.32 -6.52
N SER A 97 -5.32 -14.29 -6.34
CA SER A 97 -5.59 -15.70 -6.62
C SER A 97 -6.66 -16.31 -5.70
N ASP A 98 -6.60 -16.02 -4.40
CA ASP A 98 -7.53 -16.56 -3.41
C ASP A 98 -8.94 -15.96 -3.59
N VAL A 99 -9.04 -14.66 -3.87
CA VAL A 99 -10.32 -14.00 -4.19
C VAL A 99 -10.92 -14.57 -5.47
N ARG A 100 -10.11 -14.83 -6.50
CA ARG A 100 -10.59 -15.48 -7.71
C ARG A 100 -11.22 -16.84 -7.41
N LYS A 101 -10.52 -17.70 -6.66
CA LYS A 101 -11.04 -19.03 -6.26
C LYS A 101 -12.34 -18.92 -5.46
N LEU A 102 -12.38 -18.03 -4.48
CA LEU A 102 -13.57 -17.78 -3.66
C LEU A 102 -14.77 -17.38 -4.52
N LEU A 103 -14.58 -16.47 -5.48
CA LEU A 103 -15.66 -16.02 -6.36
C LEU A 103 -16.14 -17.13 -7.31
N GLU A 104 -15.23 -17.96 -7.82
CA GLU A 104 -15.58 -19.14 -8.64
C GLU A 104 -16.41 -20.16 -7.83
N GLU A 105 -16.06 -20.40 -6.57
CA GLU A 105 -16.82 -21.27 -5.66
C GLU A 105 -18.21 -20.71 -5.34
N LEU A 106 -18.29 -19.43 -4.97
CA LEU A 106 -19.57 -18.77 -4.68
C LEU A 106 -20.51 -18.75 -5.88
N ALA A 107 -19.98 -18.57 -7.09
CA ALA A 107 -20.75 -18.63 -8.32
C ALA A 107 -21.29 -20.05 -8.58
N ARG A 108 -20.46 -21.09 -8.40
CA ARG A 108 -20.86 -22.49 -8.53
C ARG A 108 -21.93 -22.90 -7.53
N GLU A 109 -21.86 -22.37 -6.32
CA GLU A 109 -22.81 -22.64 -5.23
C GLU A 109 -24.06 -21.76 -5.27
N GLY A 110 -24.18 -20.82 -6.22
CA GLY A 110 -25.29 -19.88 -6.30
C GLY A 110 -25.39 -18.91 -5.11
N LYS A 111 -24.30 -18.72 -4.36
CA LYS A 111 -24.21 -17.86 -3.17
C LYS A 111 -23.64 -16.47 -3.46
N LEU A 112 -23.26 -16.20 -4.71
CA LEU A 112 -22.77 -14.90 -5.12
C LEU A 112 -23.91 -13.86 -5.02
N ASN A 113 -23.65 -12.74 -4.36
CA ASN A 113 -24.64 -11.67 -4.23
C ASN A 113 -25.06 -11.17 -5.63
N PRO A 114 -26.37 -11.12 -5.96
CA PRO A 114 -26.86 -10.72 -7.28
C PRO A 114 -26.40 -9.33 -7.73
N LEU A 115 -26.24 -8.38 -6.80
CA LEU A 115 -25.76 -7.04 -7.11
C LEU A 115 -24.27 -7.05 -7.50
N VAL A 116 -23.47 -7.89 -6.85
CA VAL A 116 -22.05 -8.04 -7.18
C VAL A 116 -21.89 -8.71 -8.55
N ALA A 117 -22.72 -9.71 -8.85
CA ALA A 117 -22.76 -10.37 -10.15
C ALA A 117 -23.12 -9.39 -11.27
N ALA A 118 -24.15 -8.57 -11.07
CA ALA A 118 -24.59 -7.54 -12.03
C ALA A 118 -23.50 -6.47 -12.28
N VAL A 119 -22.84 -5.98 -11.22
CA VAL A 119 -21.75 -4.99 -11.38
C VAL A 119 -20.56 -5.57 -12.13
N LYS A 120 -20.21 -6.85 -11.91
CA LYS A 120 -19.18 -7.53 -12.69
C LYS A 120 -19.54 -7.66 -14.16
N GLN A 121 -20.75 -8.11 -14.48
CA GLN A 121 -21.22 -8.22 -15.87
C GLN A 121 -21.14 -6.88 -16.60
N ILE A 122 -21.60 -5.80 -15.97
CA ILE A 122 -21.53 -4.46 -16.56
C ILE A 122 -20.06 -4.03 -16.79
N GLY A 123 -19.16 -4.35 -15.84
CA GLY A 123 -17.73 -4.07 -15.98
C GLY A 123 -17.08 -4.84 -17.13
N GLU A 124 -17.37 -6.14 -17.25
CA GLU A 124 -16.87 -7.02 -18.32
C GLU A 124 -17.42 -6.58 -19.70
N GLU A 125 -18.69 -6.20 -19.79
CA GLU A 125 -19.29 -5.64 -21.01
C GLU A 125 -18.67 -4.29 -21.40
N GLU A 126 -18.35 -3.43 -20.44
CA GLU A 126 -17.70 -2.14 -20.68
C GLU A 126 -16.21 -2.28 -21.06
N GLU A 127 -15.49 -3.26 -20.51
CA GLU A 127 -14.11 -3.60 -20.92
C GLU A 127 -14.09 -4.24 -22.32
N ALA A 128 -15.01 -5.16 -22.62
CA ALA A 128 -15.16 -5.75 -23.94
C ALA A 128 -15.57 -4.71 -25.00
N ALA A 129 -16.33 -3.68 -24.61
CA ALA A 129 -16.68 -2.55 -25.45
C ALA A 129 -15.59 -1.47 -25.53
N GLY A 130 -14.44 -1.65 -24.86
CA GLY A 130 -13.32 -0.69 -24.86
C GLY A 130 -13.64 0.66 -24.19
N ARG A 131 -14.70 0.71 -23.36
CA ARG A 131 -15.20 1.94 -22.72
C ARG A 131 -14.58 2.22 -21.36
N ARG A 132 -13.88 1.24 -20.77
CA ARG A 132 -13.02 1.43 -19.59
C ARG A 132 -11.56 1.15 -19.93
N PRO A 133 -10.60 2.02 -19.56
CA PRO A 133 -9.22 1.57 -19.46
C PRO A 133 -9.17 0.44 -18.43
N SER A 134 -8.50 -0.67 -18.75
CA SER A 134 -8.34 -1.79 -17.84
C SER A 134 -7.78 -1.28 -16.52
N THR A 135 -8.67 -1.14 -15.55
CA THR A 135 -8.35 -0.75 -14.18
C THR A 135 -8.65 -1.94 -13.32
N MET A 136 -8.11 -3.10 -13.69
CA MET A 136 -7.67 -4.06 -12.69
C MET A 136 -6.28 -3.63 -12.23
N MET A 137 -6.24 -2.55 -11.45
CA MET A 137 -5.29 -2.50 -10.33
C MET A 137 -6.06 -3.06 -9.15
N ILE A 138 -6.02 -4.37 -9.01
CA ILE A 138 -5.96 -4.95 -7.67
C ILE A 138 -4.51 -4.73 -7.21
#